data_AF-A0A7U2HU00-F1
#
_entry.id   AF-A0A7U2HU00-F1
#
_cell.length_a   1.000
_cell.length_b   1.000
_cell.length_c   1.000
_cell.angle_alpha   90.00
_cell.angle_beta   90.00
_cell.angle_gamma   90.00
#
_symmetry.space_group_name_H-M   'P 1'
#
loop_
_entity.id
_entity.type
_entity.pdbx_description
1 polymer ?
#
loop_
_entity_poly.entity_id
_entity_poly.type
_entity_poly.pdbx_seq_one_letter_code
_entity_poly.pdbx_strand_id
1 'polypeptide(L)' 'MGIDLDKHHVRDGHRKVPKSTNPYVKLLVRLYKFLARRTDAPFNKVVLRRLMMSKINRPRKTAERTMPLESNY' A
#
# COMPACT_ATOMS: atom_id res chain seq x y z
N MET A 1 36.50 19.60 11.89
CA MET A 1 36.13 18.23 12.31
C MET A 1 35.33 17.60 11.18
N GLY A 2 35.86 16.56 10.52
CA GLY A 2 35.11 15.82 9.50
C GLY A 2 34.16 14.84 10.19
N ILE A 3 32.88 14.93 9.87
CA ILE A 3 31.88 14.00 10.41
C ILE A 3 31.91 12.77 9.51
N ASP A 4 32.42 11.66 10.02
CA ASP A 4 32.33 10.35 9.38
C ASP A 4 30.92 9.79 9.61
N LEU A 5 30.18 9.60 8.52
CA LEU A 5 28.79 9.19 8.53
C LEU A 5 28.62 8.20 7.37
N ASP A 6 28.70 6.90 7.70
CA ASP A 6 28.55 5.75 6.78
C ASP A 6 27.29 5.78 5.90
N LYS A 7 26.30 6.62 6.25
CA LYS A 7 24.97 6.70 5.65
C LYS A 7 24.49 8.12 5.38
N HIS A 8 25.35 8.97 4.86
CA HIS A 8 24.93 10.23 4.25
C HIS A 8 24.08 9.96 2.98
N HIS A 9 22.78 10.29 3.02
CA HIS A 9 21.79 10.14 1.92
C HIS A 9 21.05 8.81 1.78
N VAL A 10 20.66 8.16 2.88
CA VAL A 10 19.67 7.07 2.82
C VAL A 10 18.34 7.62 2.29
N ARG A 11 18.00 7.25 1.04
CA ARG A 11 16.73 7.64 0.42
C ARG A 11 15.66 6.59 0.73
N ASP A 12 14.51 7.05 1.21
CA ASP A 12 13.34 6.21 1.36
C ASP A 12 12.71 5.92 -0.02
N GLY A 13 12.77 4.66 -0.45
CA GLY A 13 12.18 4.18 -1.71
C GLY A 13 10.65 4.01 -1.65
N HIS A 14 10.02 4.19 -0.48
CA HIS A 14 8.59 4.02 -0.35
C HIS A 14 7.80 5.16 -1.00
N ARG A 15 6.71 4.78 -1.66
CA ARG A 15 5.78 5.76 -2.25
C ARG A 15 4.98 6.44 -1.15
N LYS A 16 5.10 7.76 -1.07
CA LYS A 16 4.33 8.61 -0.15
C LYS A 16 2.96 9.03 -0.71
N VAL A 17 2.82 8.99 -2.04
CA VAL A 17 1.61 9.42 -2.77
C VAL A 17 1.34 8.45 -3.93
N PRO A 18 0.07 8.09 -4.21
CA PRO A 18 -0.27 7.31 -5.39
C PRO A 18 0.03 8.11 -6.68
N LYS A 19 0.72 7.49 -7.64
CA LYS A 19 0.99 8.10 -8.96
C LYS A 19 -0.23 8.10 -9.91
N SER A 20 -1.34 7.45 -9.53
CA SER A 20 -2.51 7.31 -10.40
C SER A 20 -3.32 8.61 -10.46
N THR A 21 -3.74 9.00 -11.67
CA THR A 21 -4.64 10.13 -11.90
C THR A 21 -6.11 9.82 -11.63
N ASN A 22 -6.48 8.53 -11.50
CA ASN A 22 -7.86 8.07 -11.32
C ASN A 22 -8.49 8.66 -10.03
N PRO A 23 -9.64 9.37 -10.13
CA PRO A 23 -10.28 10.03 -9.00
C PRO A 23 -10.78 9.05 -7.92
N TYR A 24 -11.29 7.87 -8.31
CA TYR A 24 -11.79 6.86 -7.37
C TYR A 24 -10.68 6.31 -6.48
N VAL A 25 -9.49 6.08 -7.05
CA VAL A 25 -8.33 5.60 -6.28
C VAL A 25 -7.87 6.68 -5.29
N LYS A 26 -7.92 7.96 -5.68
CA LYS A 26 -7.58 9.07 -4.77
C LYS A 26 -8.56 9.16 -3.59
N LEU A 27 -9.86 8.96 -3.84
CA LEU A 27 -10.87 8.93 -2.77
C LEU A 27 -10.63 7.77 -1.81
N LEU A 28 -10.40 6.56 -2.32
CA LEU A 28 -10.08 5.39 -1.50
C LEU A 28 -8.81 5.60 -0.65
N VAL A 29 -7.76 6.17 -1.24
CA VAL A 29 -6.52 6.48 -0.50
C VAL A 29 -6.78 7.50 0.60
N ARG A 30 -7.61 8.53 0.36
CA ARG A 30 -7.97 9.52 1.40
C ARG A 30 -8.72 8.86 2.55
N LEU A 31 -9.69 8.00 2.25
CA LEU A 31 -10.45 7.26 3.26
C LEU A 31 -9.54 6.35 4.11
N TYR A 32 -8.75 5.49 3.48
CA TYR A 32 -7.88 4.57 4.20
C TYR A 32 -6.72 5.28 4.93
N LYS A 33 -6.30 6.46 4.47
CA LYS A 33 -5.33 7.31 5.20
C LYS A 33 -5.94 7.90 6.47
N PHE A 34 -7.22 8.27 6.44
CA PHE A 34 -7.95 8.71 7.62
C PHE A 34 -8.11 7.55 8.61
N LEU A 35 -8.62 6.40 8.15
CA LEU A 35 -8.83 5.22 8.98
C LEU A 35 -7.51 4.71 9.60
N ALA A 36 -6.44 4.57 8.81
CA ALA A 36 -5.15 4.08 9.31
C ALA A 36 -4.50 4.99 10.38
N ARG A 37 -4.92 6.26 10.50
CA ARG A 37 -4.48 7.19 11.56
C ARG A 37 -5.39 7.18 12.78
N ARG A 38 -6.66 6.80 12.63
CA ARG A 38 -7.70 6.88 13.67
C ARG A 38 -8.05 5.53 14.29
N THR A 39 -7.70 4.43 13.63
CA THR A 39 -7.96 3.07 14.09
C THR A 39 -6.64 2.31 14.25
N ASP A 40 -6.54 1.48 15.30
CA ASP A 40 -5.36 0.63 15.54
C ASP A 40 -5.35 -0.69 14.75
N ALA A 41 -6.36 -0.90 13.89
CA ALA A 41 -6.44 -2.08 13.04
C ALA A 41 -5.27 -2.13 12.02
N PRO A 42 -4.37 -3.14 12.09
CA PRO A 42 -3.22 -3.23 11.19
C PRO A 42 -3.62 -3.45 9.72
N PHE A 43 -4.80 -4.00 9.50
CA PHE A 43 -5.39 -4.20 8.17
C PHE A 43 -5.47 -2.91 7.35
N ASN A 44 -5.89 -1.80 7.96
CA ASN A 44 -6.07 -0.51 7.26
C ASN A 44 -4.73 0.03 6.72
N LYS A 45 -3.63 -0.20 7.45
CA LYS A 45 -2.27 0.17 7.01
C LYS A 45 -1.83 -0.67 5.80
N VAL A 46 -2.16 -1.97 5.80
CA VAL A 46 -1.85 -2.87 4.68
C VAL A 46 -2.62 -2.49 3.41
N VAL A 47 -3.92 -2.19 3.54
CA VAL A 47 -4.76 -1.77 2.41
C VAL A 47 -4.25 -0.45 1.83
N LEU A 48 -3.93 0.53 2.66
CA LEU A 48 -3.36 1.81 2.22
C LEU A 48 -2.06 1.62 1.41
N ARG A 49 -1.15 0.76 1.90
CA ARG A 49 0.09 0.43 1.19
C ARG A 49 -0.19 -0.21 -0.16
N ARG A 50 -1.14 -1.16 -0.25
CA ARG A 50 -1.53 -1.83 -1.50
C ARG A 50 -2.16 -0.90 -2.54
N LEU A 51 -2.98 0.06 -2.11
CA LEU A 51 -3.59 1.05 -3.00
C LEU A 51 -2.56 1.97 -3.69
N MET A 52 -1.40 2.21 -3.06
CA MET A 52 -0.32 3.06 -3.61
C MET A 52 0.70 2.31 -4.49
N MET A 53 0.68 0.98 -4.49
CA MET A 53 1.60 0.15 -5.29
C MET A 53 1.43 0.38 -6.79
N SER A 54 2.47 0.11 -7.59
CA SER A 54 2.38 0.08 -9.05
C SER A 54 1.52 -1.09 -9.53
N LYS A 55 1.09 -1.06 -10.80
CA LYS A 55 0.38 -2.19 -11.42
C LYS A 55 1.22 -3.47 -11.41
N ILE A 56 2.53 -3.36 -11.63
CA ILE A 56 3.47 -4.50 -11.61
C ILE A 56 3.56 -5.11 -10.21
N ASN A 57 3.56 -4.28 -9.16
CA ASN A 57 3.70 -4.74 -7.78
C ASN A 57 2.37 -5.20 -7.16
N ARG A 58 1.26 -5.14 -7.91
CA ARG A 58 -0.04 -5.69 -7.52
C ARG A 58 -0.20 -7.04 -8.21
N PRO A 59 -0.08 -8.17 -7.48
CA PRO A 59 -0.21 -9.48 -8.10
C PRO A 59 -1.59 -9.64 -8.71
N ARG A 60 -1.66 -10.29 -9.89
CA ARG A 60 -2.93 -10.63 -10.52
C ARG A 60 -3.63 -11.69 -9.66
N LYS A 61 -4.88 -11.43 -9.30
CA LYS A 61 -5.75 -12.40 -8.64
C LYS A 61 -6.52 -13.13 -9.73
N THR A 62 -6.31 -14.43 -9.84
CA THR A 62 -7.07 -15.33 -10.72
C THR A 62 -8.18 -16.00 -9.93
N ALA A 63 -9.31 -16.32 -10.59
CA ALA A 63 -10.46 -16.95 -9.95
C ALA A 63 -10.09 -18.25 -9.23
N GLU A 64 -9.31 -19.12 -9.88
CA GLU A 64 -8.82 -20.39 -9.31
C GLU A 64 -8.10 -20.22 -7.96
N ARG A 65 -7.37 -19.10 -7.77
CA ARG A 65 -6.66 -18.82 -6.51
C ARG A 65 -7.56 -18.22 -5.43
N THR A 66 -8.74 -17.73 -5.79
CA THR A 66 -9.73 -17.16 -4.87
C THR A 66 -10.86 -18.13 -4.53
N MET A 67 -11.09 -19.16 -5.36
CA MET A 67 -12.18 -20.13 -5.18
C MET A 67 -12.01 -21.24 -4.10
N PRO A 68 -10.93 -21.41 -3.31
CA PRO A 68 -10.85 -22.57 -2.41
C PRO A 68 -11.63 -22.42 -1.09
N LEU A 69 -12.40 -21.35 -0.89
CA LEU A 69 -13.12 -21.07 0.36
C LEU A 69 -14.65 -21.17 0.26
N GLU A 70 -15.22 -21.30 -0.94
CA GLU A 70 -16.68 -21.27 -1.14
C GLU A 70 -17.28 -22.63 -1.54
N SER A 71 -16.48 -23.67 -1.81
CA SER A 71 -16.99 -24.97 -2.32
C SER A 71 -17.19 -26.05 -1.24
N ASN A 72 -17.36 -25.66 0.03
CA ASN A 72 -17.73 -26.58 1.10
C ASN A 72 -19.10 -26.21 1.67
N TYR A 73 -20.10 -26.15 0.78
CA TYR A 73 -21.52 -26.38 1.04
C TYR A 73 -22.16 -26.92 -0.24
#